data_AF-A0A7V4WVM1-F1
#
_entry.id   AF-A0A7V4WVM1-F1
#
_cell.length_a   1.000
_cell.length_b   1.000
_cell.length_c   1.000
_cell.angle_alpha   90.00
_cell.angle_beta   90.00
_cell.angle_gamma   90.00
#
_symmetry.space_group_name_H-M   'P 1'
#
loop_
_entity.id
_entity.type
_entity.pdbx_description
1 polymer ?
#
loop_
_entity_poly.entity_id
_entity_poly.type
_entity_poly.pdbx_seq_one_letter_code
_entity_poly.pdbx_strand_id
1 'polypeptide(L)'
;MKTGQWVLRIVLLSLAAALPLLAYDFKVTVVWDELAMDGEAEAILQYYHDGTVEIIRGSLNKPSSDGNIVVNRTTSGGSQEFIIKNAAGKLVNIWVANILMDEDFASKEDYLMLANSKAKVFVEDNLNHRNAKVAIPPKMPGLVFRAGAIVDGTYYDFLEMYQQQRIYTVTLINATTGKPLSNANVMIKERRTGETVAMGMTDETGYFAQKLDYGKYTATFTKEGFIPSMHQFQMDISELPVSMNFALAPVIKKFRIVLTWGPFPRDLDAHLTGPKPEGGTFHIWWNQKTLISGKNFLDRDDTDRYGPETITIYKPAAGEYTYAVHDYSGRNRSGRLDLSMSGARVDVYAEGRLQQSFSVPAGQRGNVWKVFKIDANQRIVPLNQMYDENVSSRVFH
;
A
#
# COMPACT_ATOMS: atom_id res chain seq x y z
N MET A 1 44.27 64.08 -35.94
CA MET A 1 44.60 63.00 -34.98
C MET A 1 43.91 63.31 -33.66
N LYS A 2 42.76 62.66 -33.38
CA LYS A 2 42.03 62.80 -32.12
C LYS A 2 42.38 61.60 -31.24
N THR A 3 43.08 61.86 -30.14
CA THR A 3 43.42 60.88 -29.10
C THR A 3 42.20 60.57 -28.25
N GLY A 4 41.86 59.30 -28.14
CA GLY A 4 40.75 58.79 -27.36
C GLY A 4 41.10 58.61 -25.88
N GLN A 5 40.10 58.84 -25.04
CA GLN A 5 39.96 58.19 -23.73
C GLN A 5 38.46 57.91 -23.57
N TRP A 6 38.07 56.67 -23.83
CA TRP A 6 36.74 56.17 -23.48
C TRP A 6 36.86 55.50 -22.11
N VAL A 7 36.21 56.10 -21.12
CA VAL A 7 36.03 55.54 -19.78
C VAL A 7 35.05 54.37 -19.90
N LEU A 8 35.53 53.14 -19.70
CA LEU A 8 34.69 51.95 -19.65
C LEU A 8 33.93 51.95 -18.31
N ARG A 9 32.65 52.34 -18.31
CA ARG A 9 31.77 52.12 -17.16
C ARG A 9 31.31 50.66 -17.18
N ILE A 10 31.86 49.86 -16.27
CA ILE A 10 31.33 48.53 -15.97
C ILE A 10 30.03 48.74 -15.19
N VAL A 11 28.88 48.51 -15.84
CA VAL A 11 27.61 48.32 -15.15
C VAL A 11 27.55 46.86 -14.73
N LEU A 12 27.80 46.59 -13.45
CA LEU A 12 27.49 45.30 -12.83
C LEU A 12 25.97 45.21 -12.68
N LEU A 13 25.31 44.63 -13.69
CA LEU A 13 23.95 44.14 -13.57
C LEU A 13 24.01 42.85 -12.74
N SER A 14 23.84 42.98 -11.43
CA SER A 14 23.48 41.86 -10.57
C SER A 14 22.07 41.42 -10.96
N LEU A 15 21.96 40.49 -11.93
CA LEU A 15 20.76 39.69 -12.09
C LEU A 15 20.70 38.77 -10.87
N ALA A 16 20.10 39.26 -9.79
CA ALA A 16 19.48 38.38 -8.81
C ALA A 16 18.28 37.75 -9.54
N ALA A 17 18.53 36.66 -10.26
CA ALA A 17 17.49 35.76 -10.65
C ALA A 17 16.92 35.19 -9.34
N ALA A 18 15.90 35.86 -8.80
CA ALA A 18 14.94 35.21 -7.93
C ALA A 18 14.24 34.17 -8.80
N LEU A 19 14.90 33.01 -8.96
CA LEU A 19 14.20 31.79 -9.33
C LEU A 19 13.04 31.70 -8.34
N PRO A 20 11.78 31.64 -8.79
CA PRO A 20 10.75 31.22 -7.87
C PRO A 20 11.22 29.85 -7.40
N LEU A 21 11.63 29.73 -6.14
CA LEU A 21 11.60 28.45 -5.45
C LEU A 21 10.15 28.02 -5.63
N LEU A 22 9.87 27.17 -6.62
CA LEU A 22 8.55 26.60 -6.77
C LEU A 22 8.32 25.90 -5.44
N ALA A 23 7.40 26.41 -4.63
CA ALA A 23 6.99 25.73 -3.42
C ALA A 23 6.48 24.35 -3.86
N TYR A 24 7.26 23.32 -3.56
CA TYR A 24 6.91 21.94 -3.79
C TYR A 24 6.72 21.27 -2.44
N ASP A 25 5.83 20.29 -2.40
CA ASP A 25 5.66 19.45 -1.21
C ASP A 25 6.68 18.31 -1.28
N PHE A 26 6.84 17.71 -2.46
CA PHE A 26 7.78 16.63 -2.69
C PHE A 26 8.58 16.82 -3.98
N LYS A 27 9.85 16.40 -3.92
CA LYS A 27 10.68 16.16 -5.11
C LYS A 27 11.13 14.71 -5.11
N VAL A 28 10.83 14.00 -6.19
CA VAL A 28 11.22 12.60 -6.38
C VAL A 28 12.26 12.55 -7.48
N THR A 29 13.46 12.08 -7.16
CA THR A 29 14.56 11.95 -8.12
C THR A 29 14.97 10.49 -8.21
N VAL A 30 14.88 9.90 -9.39
CA VAL A 30 15.38 8.56 -9.69
C VAL A 30 16.70 8.70 -10.43
N VAL A 31 17.73 7.95 -10.02
CA VAL A 31 19.05 7.96 -10.67
C VAL A 31 19.55 6.53 -10.89
N TRP A 32 20.30 6.30 -11.96
CA TRP A 32 20.92 5.02 -12.29
C TRP A 32 22.27 5.22 -12.99
N ASP A 33 23.07 4.15 -13.04
CA ASP A 33 24.37 4.08 -13.70
C ASP A 33 24.16 3.77 -15.19
N GLU A 34 24.29 4.76 -16.07
CA GLU A 34 24.11 4.58 -17.52
C GLU A 34 25.14 3.64 -18.16
N LEU A 35 26.31 3.51 -17.54
CA LEU A 35 27.36 2.63 -18.05
C LEU A 35 27.08 1.16 -17.74
N ALA A 36 26.09 0.87 -16.88
CA ALA A 36 25.50 -0.46 -16.79
C ALA A 36 24.65 -0.66 -18.05
N MET A 37 25.25 -1.23 -19.10
CA MET A 37 24.69 -1.40 -20.47
C MET A 37 23.30 -2.06 -20.56
N ASP A 38 22.81 -2.57 -19.43
CA ASP A 38 21.65 -3.43 -19.28
C ASP A 38 20.57 -2.83 -18.35
N GLY A 39 20.81 -1.63 -17.79
CA GLY A 39 20.14 -1.15 -16.58
C GLY A 39 19.27 0.10 -16.70
N GLU A 40 18.86 0.53 -17.90
CA GLU A 40 18.10 1.79 -18.01
C GLU A 40 16.78 1.71 -17.25
N ALA A 41 16.64 2.64 -16.31
CA ALA A 41 15.51 2.70 -15.39
C ALA A 41 14.54 3.80 -15.82
N GLU A 42 13.26 3.48 -15.79
CA GLU A 42 12.17 4.42 -15.99
C GLU A 42 11.45 4.63 -14.67
N ALA A 43 11.38 5.89 -14.24
CA ALA A 43 10.57 6.29 -13.11
C ALA A 43 9.12 6.50 -13.54
N ILE A 44 8.19 5.96 -12.76
CA ILE A 44 6.76 5.99 -13.04
C ILE A 44 6.03 6.41 -11.76
N LEU A 45 5.31 7.52 -11.80
CA LEU A 45 4.38 7.90 -10.74
C LEU A 45 2.97 7.44 -11.10
N GLN A 46 2.38 6.59 -10.26
CA GLN A 46 0.97 6.23 -10.33
C GLN A 46 0.19 7.14 -9.38
N TYR A 47 -0.48 8.14 -9.96
CA TYR A 47 -1.08 9.27 -9.27
C TYR A 47 -2.60 9.10 -9.17
N TYR A 48 -3.09 8.93 -7.94
CA TYR A 48 -4.51 8.83 -7.63
C TYR A 48 -5.01 10.20 -7.17
N HIS A 49 -5.93 10.76 -7.94
CA HIS A 49 -6.50 12.07 -7.67
C HIS A 49 -7.91 12.19 -8.24
N ASP A 50 -8.80 12.80 -7.48
CA ASP A 50 -10.17 13.15 -7.89
C ASP A 50 -10.96 11.95 -8.47
N GLY A 51 -10.75 10.77 -7.88
CA GLY A 51 -11.39 9.52 -8.28
C GLY A 51 -10.79 8.85 -9.53
N THR A 52 -9.71 9.40 -10.08
CA THR A 52 -9.01 8.90 -11.26
C THR A 52 -7.58 8.45 -10.91
N VAL A 53 -6.98 7.70 -11.83
CA VAL A 53 -5.59 7.25 -11.75
C VAL A 53 -4.86 7.67 -13.02
N GLU A 54 -3.74 8.37 -12.87
CA GLU A 54 -2.85 8.77 -13.95
C GLU A 54 -1.48 8.11 -13.81
N ILE A 55 -0.89 7.75 -14.94
CA ILE A 55 0.48 7.23 -15.02
C ILE A 55 1.36 8.31 -15.62
N ILE A 56 2.34 8.77 -14.85
CA ILE A 56 3.24 9.85 -15.23
C ILE A 56 4.64 9.25 -15.32
N ARG A 57 5.21 9.27 -16.51
CA ARG A 57 6.47 8.61 -16.86
C ARG A 57 7.59 9.64 -16.96
N GLY A 58 8.74 9.39 -16.35
CA GLY A 58 9.85 10.33 -16.33
C GLY A 58 10.50 10.56 -17.70
N SER A 59 10.42 9.57 -18.59
CA SER A 59 10.81 9.69 -20.01
C SER A 59 9.89 10.62 -20.80
N LEU A 60 8.65 10.81 -20.35
CA LEU A 60 7.66 11.64 -20.99
C LEU A 60 7.65 13.01 -20.31
N ASN A 61 7.95 14.08 -21.05
CA ASN A 61 7.86 15.45 -20.54
C ASN A 61 6.39 15.93 -20.42
N LYS A 62 5.51 15.07 -19.91
CA LYS A 62 4.07 15.29 -19.80
C LYS A 62 3.69 15.38 -18.32
N PRO A 63 3.24 16.55 -17.83
CA PRO A 63 2.77 16.70 -16.46
C PRO A 63 1.44 15.95 -16.23
N SER A 64 1.01 15.84 -14.97
CA SER A 64 -0.34 15.40 -14.63
C SER A 64 -1.40 16.34 -15.22
N SER A 65 -2.62 15.83 -15.46
CA SER A 65 -3.69 16.63 -16.07
C SER A 65 -4.09 17.87 -15.27
N ASP A 66 -3.91 17.82 -13.94
CA ASP A 66 -4.18 18.92 -13.00
C ASP A 66 -2.96 19.82 -12.75
N GLY A 67 -1.79 19.51 -13.35
CA GLY A 67 -0.54 20.24 -13.18
C GLY A 67 0.12 20.12 -11.80
N ASN A 68 -0.39 19.26 -10.91
CA ASN A 68 0.19 19.04 -9.58
C ASN A 68 1.53 18.31 -9.65
N ILE A 69 1.74 17.47 -10.67
CA ILE A 69 3.00 16.76 -10.89
C ILE A 69 3.61 17.24 -12.19
N VAL A 70 4.82 17.78 -12.10
CA VAL A 70 5.64 18.20 -13.25
C VAL A 70 6.85 17.30 -13.37
N VAL A 71 7.17 16.90 -14.59
CA VAL A 71 8.36 16.11 -14.90
C VAL A 71 9.49 17.07 -15.30
N ASN A 72 10.61 17.01 -14.59
CA ASN A 72 11.83 17.70 -14.95
C ASN A 72 12.81 16.68 -15.52
N ARG A 73 13.11 16.78 -16.82
CA ARG A 73 14.20 15.99 -17.40
C ARG A 73 15.53 16.66 -17.09
N THR A 74 16.37 16.00 -16.30
CA THR A 74 17.80 16.32 -16.26
C THR A 74 18.41 15.93 -17.60
N THR A 75 19.02 16.90 -18.29
CA THR A 75 19.56 16.74 -19.65
C THR A 75 20.76 15.79 -19.75
N SER A 76 21.23 15.24 -18.63
CA SER A 76 22.49 14.53 -18.52
C SER A 76 22.33 13.04 -18.27
N GLY A 77 21.35 12.36 -18.87
CA GLY A 77 21.26 10.89 -18.79
C GLY A 77 21.14 10.35 -17.35
N GLY A 78 20.76 9.09 -17.13
CA GLY A 78 20.90 8.46 -15.81
C GLY A 78 20.08 9.05 -14.67
N SER A 79 19.11 9.94 -14.95
CA SER A 79 18.27 10.55 -13.93
C SER A 79 16.93 11.09 -14.47
N GLN A 80 15.91 11.03 -13.63
CA GLN A 80 14.57 11.57 -13.87
C GLN A 80 14.05 12.21 -12.59
N GLU A 81 13.39 13.36 -12.70
CA GLU A 81 12.89 14.11 -11.55
C GLU A 81 11.40 14.47 -11.71
N PHE A 82 10.67 14.40 -10.61
CA PHE A 82 9.29 14.86 -10.50
C PHE A 82 9.17 15.89 -9.39
N ILE A 83 8.46 16.97 -9.67
CA ILE A 83 8.05 17.97 -8.69
C ILE A 83 6.56 17.78 -8.42
N ILE A 84 6.23 17.51 -7.17
CA ILE A 84 4.85 17.28 -6.71
C ILE A 84 4.43 18.45 -5.83
N LYS A 85 3.31 19.06 -6.19
CA LYS A 85 2.66 20.15 -5.47
C LYS A 85 1.34 19.63 -4.90
N ASN A 86 0.90 20.19 -3.77
CA ASN A 86 -0.41 19.90 -3.17
C ASN A 86 -0.67 18.40 -2.92
N ALA A 87 0.25 17.74 -2.22
CA ALA A 87 0.17 16.30 -1.93
C ALA A 87 -0.93 15.93 -0.92
N ALA A 88 -1.52 16.91 -0.23
CA ALA A 88 -2.63 16.70 0.68
C ALA A 88 -3.86 16.11 -0.05
N GLY A 89 -4.43 15.06 0.52
CA GLY A 89 -5.57 14.31 -0.03
C GLY A 89 -5.30 13.56 -1.33
N LYS A 90 -4.02 13.33 -1.68
CA LYS A 90 -3.63 12.57 -2.86
C LYS A 90 -2.83 11.32 -2.48
N LEU A 91 -2.79 10.34 -3.37
CA LEU A 91 -1.95 9.15 -3.28
C LEU A 91 -1.04 9.07 -4.51
N VAL A 92 0.27 8.94 -4.31
CA VAL A 92 1.26 8.77 -5.38
C VAL A 92 2.11 7.55 -5.06
N ASN A 93 2.02 6.48 -5.86
CA ASN A 93 2.99 5.39 -5.79
C ASN A 93 4.19 5.70 -6.68
N ILE A 94 5.39 5.46 -6.15
CA ILE A 94 6.64 5.70 -6.86
C ILE A 94 7.18 4.34 -7.34
N TRP A 95 7.20 4.14 -8.65
CA TRP A 95 7.68 2.93 -9.30
C TRP A 95 8.93 3.21 -10.12
N VAL A 96 9.77 2.20 -10.27
CA VAL A 96 10.92 2.21 -11.16
C VAL A 96 10.97 0.88 -11.90
N ALA A 97 10.99 0.93 -13.22
CA ALA A 97 10.99 -0.26 -14.08
C ALA A 97 12.22 -0.27 -15.01
N ASN A 98 12.71 -1.46 -15.38
CA ASN A 98 13.64 -1.61 -16.48
C ASN A 98 12.85 -1.54 -17.80
N ILE A 99 13.34 -0.76 -18.76
CA ILE A 99 12.67 -0.56 -20.05
C ILE A 99 13.40 -1.19 -21.25
N LEU A 100 14.56 -1.80 -21.03
CA LEU A 100 15.35 -2.43 -22.08
C LEU A 100 15.03 -3.92 -22.24
N MET A 101 14.57 -4.56 -21.16
CA MET A 101 14.38 -6.01 -21.15
C MET A 101 13.03 -6.40 -21.78
N ASP A 102 13.10 -7.19 -22.85
CA ASP A 102 11.98 -8.01 -23.29
C ASP A 102 11.92 -9.27 -22.41
N GLU A 103 10.98 -9.27 -21.48
CA GLU A 103 10.81 -10.31 -20.46
C GLU A 103 10.61 -11.71 -21.04
N ASP A 104 10.09 -11.81 -22.27
CA ASP A 104 9.81 -13.08 -22.91
C ASP A 104 11.10 -13.81 -23.34
N PHE A 105 12.24 -13.10 -23.35
CA PHE A 105 13.57 -13.64 -23.67
C PHE A 105 14.57 -13.56 -22.49
N ALA A 106 14.11 -13.18 -21.30
CA ALA A 106 14.97 -12.96 -20.14
C ALA A 106 15.53 -14.27 -19.55
N SER A 107 16.85 -14.32 -19.37
CA SER A 107 17.59 -15.30 -18.57
C SER A 107 17.53 -14.99 -17.06
N LYS A 108 18.12 -15.84 -16.22
CA LYS A 108 18.13 -15.59 -14.76
C LYS A 108 18.99 -14.37 -14.40
N GLU A 109 20.08 -14.18 -15.12
CA GLU A 109 21.03 -13.08 -14.96
C GLU A 109 20.39 -11.74 -15.34
N ASP A 110 19.47 -11.74 -16.30
CA ASP A 110 18.73 -10.55 -16.76
C ASP A 110 17.84 -9.94 -15.66
N TYR A 111 17.33 -10.76 -14.74
CA TYR A 111 16.60 -10.22 -13.59
C TYR A 111 17.50 -9.42 -12.63
N LEU A 112 18.83 -9.44 -12.77
CA LEU A 112 19.73 -8.62 -11.94
C LEU A 112 19.98 -7.22 -12.52
N MET A 113 19.47 -6.92 -13.71
CA MET A 113 19.73 -5.66 -14.44
C MET A 113 19.44 -4.40 -13.63
N LEU A 114 18.26 -4.31 -12.99
CA LEU A 114 17.95 -3.14 -12.16
C LEU A 114 18.90 -3.00 -10.97
N ALA A 115 19.23 -4.10 -10.28
CA ALA A 115 20.19 -4.05 -9.19
C ALA A 115 21.59 -3.62 -9.70
N ASN A 116 22.00 -4.09 -10.87
CA ASN A 116 23.28 -3.77 -11.50
C ASN A 116 23.35 -2.31 -11.99
N SER A 117 22.23 -1.72 -12.40
CA SER A 117 22.10 -0.29 -12.70
C SER A 117 22.34 0.61 -11.48
N LYS A 118 22.32 0.03 -10.27
CA LYS A 118 22.38 0.76 -9.00
C LYS A 118 21.28 1.83 -8.90
N ALA A 119 20.11 1.57 -9.49
CA ALA A 119 18.97 2.47 -9.44
C ALA A 119 18.61 2.84 -8.00
N LYS A 120 18.40 4.13 -7.77
CA LYS A 120 18.06 4.71 -6.47
C LYS A 120 16.97 5.75 -6.63
N VAL A 121 16.09 5.82 -5.64
CA VAL A 121 15.08 6.85 -5.52
C VAL A 121 15.42 7.74 -4.33
N PHE A 122 15.52 9.04 -4.57
CA PHE A 122 15.62 10.07 -3.56
C PHE A 122 14.28 10.79 -3.48
N VAL A 123 13.79 10.97 -2.26
CA VAL A 123 12.56 11.74 -2.00
C VAL A 123 12.90 12.85 -1.02
N GLU A 124 12.74 14.09 -1.47
CA GLU A 124 12.75 15.27 -0.60
C GLU A 124 11.31 15.57 -0.21
N ASP A 125 10.99 15.41 1.07
CA ASP A 125 9.71 15.74 1.70
C ASP A 125 9.86 17.11 2.38
N ASN A 126 9.54 18.15 1.62
CA ASN A 126 9.65 19.52 2.07
C ASN A 126 8.53 19.88 3.07
N LEU A 127 7.38 19.20 2.98
CA LEU A 127 6.23 19.42 3.87
C LEU A 127 6.53 18.98 5.31
N ASN A 128 7.25 17.87 5.48
CA ASN A 128 7.58 17.30 6.80
C ASN A 128 9.07 17.43 7.16
N HIS A 129 9.84 18.19 6.37
CA HIS A 129 11.28 18.42 6.56
C HIS A 129 12.10 17.13 6.67
N ARG A 130 11.83 16.16 5.80
CA ARG A 130 12.50 14.85 5.78
C ARG A 130 13.07 14.58 4.40
N ASN A 131 14.21 13.91 4.34
CA ASN A 131 14.71 13.31 3.11
C ASN A 131 14.77 11.80 3.28
N ALA A 132 14.53 11.07 2.20
CA ALA A 132 14.57 9.62 2.19
C ALA A 132 15.27 9.10 0.93
N LYS A 133 15.80 7.90 1.03
CA LYS A 133 16.48 7.21 -0.05
C LYS A 133 16.11 5.74 -0.04
N VAL A 134 15.67 5.22 -1.18
CA VAL A 134 15.43 3.80 -1.41
C VAL A 134 16.38 3.31 -2.48
N ALA A 135 17.10 2.24 -2.20
CA ALA A 135 18.09 1.65 -3.08
C ALA A 135 17.86 0.14 -3.17
N ILE A 136 18.04 -0.42 -4.36
CA ILE A 136 17.93 -1.86 -4.55
C ILE A 136 19.11 -2.56 -3.86
N PRO A 137 18.87 -3.57 -3.02
CA PRO A 137 19.94 -4.41 -2.50
C PRO A 137 20.74 -5.08 -3.63
N PRO A 138 22.08 -5.20 -3.50
CA PRO A 138 22.89 -5.89 -4.51
C PRO A 138 22.38 -7.31 -4.77
N LYS A 139 22.39 -7.73 -6.05
CA LYS A 139 21.96 -9.06 -6.49
C LYS A 139 20.48 -9.40 -6.21
N MET A 140 19.65 -8.42 -5.88
CA MET A 140 18.21 -8.64 -5.77
C MET A 140 17.60 -8.76 -7.18
N PRO A 141 16.98 -9.91 -7.53
CA PRO A 141 16.39 -10.08 -8.85
C PRO A 141 15.05 -9.34 -8.96
N GLY A 142 14.88 -8.59 -10.05
CA GLY A 142 13.62 -8.06 -10.54
C GLY A 142 13.79 -6.95 -11.58
N LEU A 143 12.72 -6.73 -12.34
CA LEU A 143 12.66 -5.77 -13.44
C LEU A 143 11.76 -4.57 -13.13
N VAL A 144 11.07 -4.56 -11.99
CA VAL A 144 10.31 -3.40 -11.53
C VAL A 144 10.22 -3.41 -10.01
N PHE A 145 10.34 -2.25 -9.38
CA PHE A 145 10.11 -2.11 -7.95
C PHE A 145 9.30 -0.87 -7.60
N ARG A 146 8.56 -0.96 -6.50
CA ARG A 146 7.91 0.17 -5.86
C ARG A 146 8.81 0.69 -4.74
N ALA A 147 9.17 1.96 -4.82
CA ALA A 147 10.11 2.63 -3.94
C ALA A 147 9.43 3.38 -2.77
N GLY A 148 8.12 3.31 -2.67
CA GLY A 148 7.35 3.97 -1.62
C GLY A 148 6.04 4.56 -2.13
N ALA A 149 5.37 5.29 -1.26
CA ALA A 149 4.16 6.04 -1.59
C ALA A 149 4.08 7.35 -0.81
N ILE A 150 3.55 8.40 -1.45
CA ILE A 150 3.14 9.64 -0.80
C ILE A 150 1.63 9.56 -0.58
N VAL A 151 1.17 9.71 0.65
CA VAL A 151 -0.23 9.54 1.05
C VAL A 151 -0.63 10.71 1.93
N ASP A 152 -1.60 11.51 1.48
CA ASP A 152 -2.09 12.70 2.19
C ASP A 152 -0.95 13.63 2.67
N GLY A 153 0.07 13.81 1.85
CA GLY A 153 1.25 14.62 2.19
C GLY A 153 2.22 13.97 3.20
N THR A 154 2.20 12.65 3.39
CA THR A 154 3.24 11.92 4.13
C THR A 154 3.92 10.91 3.22
N TYR A 155 5.26 10.88 3.21
CA TYR A 155 6.00 9.85 2.50
C TYR A 155 6.24 8.59 3.34
N TYR A 156 5.85 7.44 2.79
CA TYR A 156 6.06 6.10 3.31
C TYR A 156 7.11 5.39 2.46
N ASP A 157 8.34 5.27 2.99
CA ASP A 157 9.43 4.56 2.34
C ASP A 157 9.28 3.03 2.46
N PHE A 158 9.46 2.31 1.35
CA PHE A 158 9.58 0.85 1.29
C PHE A 158 10.11 0.39 -0.07
N LEU A 159 10.49 -0.89 -0.16
CA LEU A 159 10.90 -1.52 -1.40
C LEU A 159 10.11 -2.81 -1.60
N GLU A 160 9.29 -2.85 -2.66
CA GLU A 160 8.66 -4.07 -3.16
C GLU A 160 9.24 -4.37 -4.55
N MET A 161 10.00 -5.45 -4.69
CA MET A 161 10.63 -5.85 -5.95
C MET A 161 9.80 -6.95 -6.63
N TYR A 162 9.66 -6.85 -7.94
CA TYR A 162 8.93 -7.82 -8.75
C TYR A 162 9.81 -8.29 -9.90
N GLN A 163 9.70 -9.59 -10.19
CA GLN A 163 10.48 -10.22 -11.25
C GLN A 163 10.17 -9.59 -12.62
N GLN A 164 8.91 -9.25 -12.87
CA GLN A 164 8.43 -8.77 -14.16
C GLN A 164 7.40 -7.65 -13.95
N GLN A 165 7.24 -6.84 -14.99
CA GLN A 165 6.05 -6.03 -15.23
C GLN A 165 4.85 -6.95 -15.52
N ARG A 166 3.62 -6.42 -15.45
CA ARG A 166 2.38 -7.17 -15.69
C ARG A 166 2.28 -8.49 -14.90
N ILE A 167 2.74 -8.47 -13.65
CA ILE A 167 2.68 -9.61 -12.76
C ILE A 167 1.63 -9.39 -11.67
N TYR A 168 0.82 -10.41 -11.43
CA TYR A 168 0.01 -10.52 -10.23
C TYR A 168 0.77 -11.32 -9.19
N THR A 169 0.90 -10.79 -7.98
CA THR A 169 1.52 -11.50 -6.86
C THR A 169 0.61 -11.53 -5.65
N VAL A 170 0.65 -12.64 -4.93
CA VAL A 170 -0.05 -12.80 -3.65
C VAL A 170 0.85 -13.48 -2.63
N THR A 171 0.86 -12.94 -1.42
CA THR A 171 1.39 -13.64 -0.25
C THR A 171 0.23 -14.07 0.62
N LEU A 172 0.07 -15.38 0.80
CA LEU A 172 -0.94 -15.99 1.66
C LEU A 172 -0.36 -16.33 3.01
N ILE A 173 -1.01 -15.86 4.07
CA ILE A 173 -0.66 -16.15 5.46
C ILE A 173 -1.86 -16.64 6.24
N ASN A 174 -1.58 -17.34 7.34
CA ASN A 174 -2.62 -17.80 8.26
C ASN A 174 -3.11 -16.61 9.10
N ALA A 175 -4.40 -16.30 9.03
CA ALA A 175 -4.98 -15.15 9.73
C ALA A 175 -4.73 -15.16 11.25
N THR A 176 -4.62 -16.34 11.88
CA THR A 176 -4.47 -16.44 13.34
C THR A 176 -3.03 -16.55 13.82
N THR A 177 -2.11 -16.98 12.96
CA THR A 177 -0.70 -17.19 13.37
C THR A 177 0.29 -16.29 12.66
N GLY A 178 -0.13 -15.68 11.55
CA GLY A 178 0.72 -14.87 10.69
C GLY A 178 1.76 -15.63 9.88
N LYS A 179 1.83 -16.94 10.05
CA LYS A 179 2.79 -17.76 9.32
C LYS A 179 2.39 -17.86 7.84
N PRO A 180 3.37 -17.86 6.92
CA PRO A 180 3.20 -18.28 5.54
C PRO A 180 2.34 -19.52 5.36
N LEU A 181 1.45 -19.49 4.37
CA LEU A 181 0.66 -20.65 3.94
C LEU A 181 1.22 -21.21 2.66
N SER A 182 2.08 -22.22 2.78
CA SER A 182 2.57 -22.98 1.64
C SER A 182 1.53 -23.98 1.12
N ASN A 183 1.66 -24.31 -0.16
CA ASN A 183 0.79 -25.27 -0.85
C ASN A 183 -0.71 -24.89 -0.74
N ALA A 184 -1.03 -23.60 -0.74
CA ALA A 184 -2.39 -23.10 -0.89
C ALA A 184 -2.66 -22.89 -2.38
N ASN A 185 -3.79 -23.41 -2.86
CA ASN A 185 -4.15 -23.30 -4.27
C ASN A 185 -4.55 -21.87 -4.59
N VAL A 186 -4.05 -21.37 -5.71
CA VAL A 186 -4.46 -20.11 -6.32
C VAL A 186 -5.05 -20.43 -7.69
N MET A 187 -6.26 -19.96 -7.94
CA MET A 187 -6.93 -20.07 -9.24
C MET A 187 -7.34 -18.67 -9.68
N ILE A 188 -6.96 -18.27 -10.89
CA ILE A 188 -7.28 -16.96 -11.46
C ILE A 188 -8.20 -17.15 -12.65
N LYS A 189 -9.36 -16.48 -12.62
CA LYS A 189 -10.33 -16.47 -13.71
C LYS A 189 -10.50 -15.09 -14.31
N GLU A 190 -10.56 -15.01 -15.63
CA GLU A 190 -11.00 -13.80 -16.33
C GLU A 190 -12.51 -13.61 -16.09
N ARG A 191 -12.92 -12.38 -15.72
CA ARG A 191 -14.26 -12.12 -15.19
C ARG A 191 -15.38 -12.07 -16.23
N ARG A 192 -15.06 -11.80 -17.49
CA ARG A 192 -15.99 -11.71 -18.62
C ARG A 192 -16.25 -13.09 -19.23
N THR A 193 -15.23 -13.92 -19.40
CA THR A 193 -15.31 -15.25 -20.02
C THR A 193 -15.52 -16.35 -18.98
N GLY A 194 -15.06 -16.13 -17.74
CA GLY A 194 -15.05 -17.15 -16.69
C GLY A 194 -13.93 -18.20 -16.86
N GLU A 195 -13.08 -18.02 -17.87
CA GLU A 195 -11.96 -18.91 -18.17
C GLU A 195 -10.90 -18.87 -17.08
N THR A 196 -10.38 -20.04 -16.71
CA THR A 196 -9.22 -20.14 -15.82
C THR A 196 -7.97 -19.82 -16.63
N VAL A 197 -7.39 -18.64 -16.38
CA VAL A 197 -6.18 -18.17 -17.08
C VAL A 197 -4.90 -18.57 -16.37
N ALA A 198 -4.98 -18.89 -15.08
CA ALA A 198 -3.85 -19.40 -14.32
C ALA A 198 -4.29 -20.24 -13.11
N MET A 199 -3.44 -21.19 -12.74
CA MET A 199 -3.61 -22.01 -11.56
C MET A 199 -2.25 -22.47 -11.05
N GLY A 200 -2.07 -22.47 -9.74
CA GLY A 200 -0.87 -22.97 -9.10
C GLY A 200 -1.02 -23.03 -7.59
N MET A 201 0.11 -23.15 -6.90
CA MET A 201 0.16 -23.17 -5.45
C MET A 201 1.18 -22.17 -4.93
N THR A 202 0.97 -21.68 -3.73
CA THR A 202 1.95 -20.87 -3.01
C THR A 202 3.17 -21.71 -2.61
N ASP A 203 4.34 -21.07 -2.63
CA ASP A 203 5.61 -21.66 -2.19
C ASP A 203 5.74 -21.71 -0.65
N GLU A 204 6.91 -22.10 -0.14
CA GLU A 204 7.20 -22.20 1.30
C GLU A 204 7.04 -20.88 2.07
N THR A 205 7.16 -19.75 1.38
CA THR A 205 6.98 -18.40 1.91
C THR A 205 5.53 -17.91 1.79
N GLY A 206 4.63 -18.75 1.28
CA GLY A 206 3.23 -18.40 1.04
C GLY A 206 3.05 -17.54 -0.21
N TYR A 207 4.08 -17.39 -1.02
CA TYR A 207 4.09 -16.52 -2.18
C TYR A 207 3.65 -17.26 -3.45
N PHE A 208 2.87 -16.58 -4.28
CA PHE A 208 2.51 -17.01 -5.63
C PHE A 208 2.60 -15.81 -6.57
N ALA A 209 3.09 -16.04 -7.79
CA ALA A 209 3.20 -15.02 -8.81
C ALA A 209 2.81 -15.55 -10.17
N GLN A 210 2.18 -14.70 -10.98
CA GLN A 210 1.73 -15.05 -12.32
C GLN A 210 1.73 -13.81 -13.22
N LYS A 211 2.42 -13.90 -14.36
CA LYS A 211 2.29 -12.93 -15.46
C LYS A 211 0.91 -13.08 -16.08
N LEU A 212 0.22 -11.97 -16.29
CA LEU A 212 -1.14 -11.92 -16.82
C LEU A 212 -1.28 -10.84 -17.87
N ASP A 213 -2.08 -11.11 -18.90
CA ASP A 213 -2.49 -10.10 -19.87
C ASP A 213 -3.42 -9.05 -19.25
N TYR A 214 -3.73 -8.02 -20.02
CA TYR A 214 -4.70 -7.01 -19.60
C TYR A 214 -6.09 -7.62 -19.45
N GLY A 215 -6.74 -7.32 -18.34
CA GLY A 215 -8.02 -7.92 -18.04
C GLY A 215 -8.47 -7.68 -16.62
N LYS A 216 -9.74 -8.03 -16.37
CA LYS A 216 -10.32 -8.02 -15.02
C LYS A 216 -10.41 -9.46 -14.56
N TYR A 217 -9.87 -9.74 -13.38
CA TYR A 217 -9.69 -11.09 -12.88
C TYR A 217 -10.32 -11.29 -11.51
N THR A 218 -10.60 -12.55 -11.19
CA THR A 218 -10.92 -13.03 -9.85
C THR A 218 -9.90 -14.08 -9.47
N ALA A 219 -9.12 -13.84 -8.42
CA ALA A 219 -8.29 -14.85 -7.77
C ALA A 219 -9.10 -15.52 -6.66
N THR A 220 -9.05 -16.85 -6.61
CA THR A 220 -9.63 -17.68 -5.55
C THR A 220 -8.52 -18.45 -4.86
N PHE A 221 -8.54 -18.44 -3.53
CA PHE A 221 -7.54 -19.08 -2.69
C PHE A 221 -8.18 -20.20 -1.87
N THR A 222 -7.59 -21.40 -1.89
CA THR A 222 -8.08 -22.54 -1.09
C THR A 222 -6.94 -23.30 -0.42
N LYS A 223 -7.17 -23.72 0.82
CA LYS A 223 -6.27 -24.59 1.59
C LYS A 223 -7.11 -25.46 2.51
N GLU A 224 -6.77 -26.74 2.61
CA GLU A 224 -7.45 -27.65 3.54
C GLU A 224 -7.40 -27.10 4.98
N GLY A 225 -8.54 -27.09 5.67
CA GLY A 225 -8.67 -26.53 7.01
C GLY A 225 -8.88 -25.01 7.07
N PHE A 226 -8.95 -24.34 5.91
CA PHE A 226 -9.21 -22.89 5.80
C PHE A 226 -10.52 -22.61 5.05
N ILE A 227 -11.12 -21.45 5.34
CA ILE A 227 -12.28 -20.94 4.62
C ILE A 227 -11.79 -20.36 3.28
N PRO A 228 -12.33 -20.81 2.12
CA PRO A 228 -12.00 -20.24 0.83
C PRO A 228 -12.23 -18.74 0.78
N SER A 229 -11.37 -18.03 0.06
CA SER A 229 -11.53 -16.59 -0.15
C SER A 229 -11.28 -16.20 -1.60
N MET A 230 -11.75 -15.02 -1.98
CA MET A 230 -11.58 -14.46 -3.31
C MET A 230 -11.22 -12.97 -3.28
N HIS A 231 -10.50 -12.55 -4.31
CA HIS A 231 -10.12 -11.16 -4.56
C HIS A 231 -10.32 -10.82 -6.04
N GLN A 232 -10.86 -9.64 -6.32
CA GLN A 232 -11.00 -9.12 -7.68
C GLN A 232 -9.94 -8.06 -7.92
N PHE A 233 -9.26 -8.14 -9.06
CA PHE A 233 -8.24 -7.18 -9.47
C PHE A 233 -8.28 -6.94 -10.97
N GLN A 234 -7.48 -5.98 -11.45
CA GLN A 234 -7.36 -5.65 -12.86
C GLN A 234 -5.89 -5.46 -13.23
N MET A 235 -5.49 -6.03 -14.36
CA MET A 235 -4.25 -5.69 -15.06
C MET A 235 -4.62 -4.68 -16.15
N ASP A 236 -3.95 -3.53 -16.18
CA ASP A 236 -4.23 -2.45 -17.13
C ASP A 236 -2.97 -2.05 -17.93
N ILE A 237 -3.15 -1.04 -18.78
CA ILE A 237 -2.11 -0.53 -19.66
C ILE A 237 -0.96 0.18 -18.94
N SER A 238 -1.01 0.32 -17.60
CA SER A 238 0.12 0.85 -16.83
C SER A 238 1.29 -0.14 -16.79
N GLU A 239 1.01 -1.43 -16.99
CA GLU A 239 1.96 -2.54 -16.91
C GLU A 239 2.59 -2.75 -15.53
N LEU A 240 2.12 -2.01 -14.52
CA LEU A 240 2.62 -2.10 -13.16
C LEU A 240 2.16 -3.41 -12.49
N PRO A 241 2.99 -4.00 -11.61
CA PRO A 241 2.60 -5.14 -10.80
C PRO A 241 1.36 -4.87 -9.94
N VAL A 242 0.52 -5.88 -9.79
CA VAL A 242 -0.56 -5.92 -8.81
C VAL A 242 -0.16 -6.89 -7.70
N SER A 243 -0.06 -6.39 -6.48
CA SER A 243 0.37 -7.19 -5.34
C SER A 243 -0.65 -7.15 -4.22
N MET A 244 -0.83 -8.30 -3.57
CA MET A 244 -1.74 -8.46 -2.45
C MET A 244 -1.11 -9.29 -1.34
N ASN A 245 -1.31 -8.85 -0.10
CA ASN A 245 -1.14 -9.70 1.08
C ASN A 245 -2.53 -10.16 1.52
N PHE A 246 -2.74 -11.46 1.67
CA PHE A 246 -4.04 -12.03 2.02
C PHE A 246 -3.94 -13.01 3.19
N ALA A 247 -4.85 -12.85 4.15
CA ALA A 247 -4.92 -13.70 5.32
C ALA A 247 -6.07 -14.71 5.18
N LEU A 248 -5.75 -16.00 5.11
CA LEU A 248 -6.78 -17.05 5.12
C LEU A 248 -7.13 -17.43 6.56
N ALA A 249 -8.42 -17.43 6.86
CA ALA A 249 -8.95 -17.83 8.15
C ALA A 249 -9.10 -19.35 8.24
N PRO A 250 -8.51 -20.02 9.26
CA PRO A 250 -8.85 -21.41 9.56
C PRO A 250 -10.35 -21.57 9.81
N VAL A 251 -10.92 -22.72 9.43
CA VAL A 251 -12.34 -23.03 9.63
C VAL A 251 -12.69 -22.91 11.11
N ILE A 252 -13.70 -22.08 11.40
CA ILE A 252 -14.16 -21.81 12.77
C ILE A 252 -15.68 -21.70 12.80
N LYS A 253 -16.32 -22.30 13.81
CA LYS A 253 -17.78 -22.18 14.01
C LYS A 253 -18.21 -20.86 14.65
N LYS A 254 -17.30 -20.17 15.33
CA LYS A 254 -17.51 -18.93 16.10
C LYS A 254 -17.19 -17.70 15.26
N PHE A 255 -17.48 -16.51 15.80
CA PHE A 255 -17.09 -15.25 15.18
C PHE A 255 -15.57 -15.08 15.16
N ARG A 256 -15.04 -14.79 13.98
CA ARG A 256 -13.68 -14.34 13.75
C ARG A 256 -13.73 -13.10 12.87
N ILE A 257 -12.96 -12.09 13.24
CA ILE A 257 -12.87 -10.82 12.54
C ILE A 257 -11.40 -10.68 12.11
N VAL A 258 -11.16 -10.57 10.81
CA VAL A 258 -9.82 -10.43 10.23
C VAL A 258 -9.75 -9.06 9.57
N LEU A 259 -8.84 -8.22 10.06
CA LEU A 259 -8.46 -6.95 9.46
C LEU A 259 -7.20 -7.17 8.63
N THR A 260 -7.20 -6.75 7.37
CA THR A 260 -6.00 -6.58 6.55
C THR A 260 -5.97 -5.18 5.96
N TRP A 261 -4.79 -4.69 5.58
CA TRP A 261 -4.65 -3.39 4.92
C TRP A 261 -3.51 -3.39 3.90
N GLY A 262 -3.20 -2.22 3.34
CA GLY A 262 -2.08 -2.01 2.44
C GLY A 262 -0.76 -1.72 3.19
N PRO A 263 0.25 -1.21 2.48
CA PRO A 263 1.54 -0.84 3.08
C PRO A 263 1.48 0.40 3.97
N PHE A 264 0.37 1.14 3.95
CA PHE A 264 0.17 2.38 4.68
C PHE A 264 -1.29 2.49 5.18
N PRO A 265 -1.54 3.19 6.30
CA PRO A 265 -0.52 3.53 7.31
C PRO A 265 0.14 2.24 7.83
N ARG A 266 1.30 2.36 8.48
CA ARG A 266 2.10 1.18 8.83
C ARG A 266 1.38 0.26 9.81
N ASP A 267 0.54 0.82 10.67
CA ASP A 267 -0.05 0.13 11.79
C ASP A 267 -1.52 0.50 11.95
N LEU A 268 -2.41 -0.48 11.78
CA LEU A 268 -3.84 -0.38 12.03
C LEU A 268 -4.25 -1.37 13.12
N ASP A 269 -4.82 -0.83 14.20
CA ASP A 269 -5.29 -1.62 15.33
C ASP A 269 -6.75 -2.05 15.15
N ALA A 270 -7.03 -3.30 15.50
CA ALA A 270 -8.35 -3.88 15.68
C ALA A 270 -8.86 -3.62 17.11
N HIS A 271 -10.02 -2.99 17.21
CA HIS A 271 -10.68 -2.69 18.46
C HIS A 271 -12.00 -3.46 18.55
N LEU A 272 -12.26 -4.11 19.70
CA LEU A 272 -13.54 -4.76 19.97
C LEU A 272 -14.01 -4.42 21.38
N THR A 273 -15.26 -3.96 21.52
CA THR A 273 -15.95 -3.82 22.81
C THR A 273 -17.17 -4.71 22.85
N GLY A 274 -17.54 -5.18 24.04
CA GLY A 274 -18.71 -6.03 24.24
C GLY A 274 -18.91 -6.49 25.69
N PRO A 275 -19.96 -7.27 25.95
CA PRO A 275 -20.25 -7.82 27.28
C PRO A 275 -19.29 -8.95 27.68
N LYS A 276 -18.98 -9.04 28.98
CA LYS A 276 -18.28 -10.20 29.55
C LYS A 276 -19.27 -11.28 30.01
N PRO A 277 -18.95 -12.58 29.88
CA PRO A 277 -19.79 -13.67 30.39
C PRO A 277 -20.08 -13.56 31.90
N GLU A 278 -19.11 -13.06 32.68
CA GLU A 278 -19.18 -12.85 34.12
C GLU A 278 -19.82 -11.52 34.56
N GLY A 279 -20.26 -10.69 33.62
CA GLY A 279 -20.86 -9.37 33.88
C GLY A 279 -19.90 -8.20 33.63
N GLY A 280 -20.47 -7.04 33.25
CA GLY A 280 -19.72 -5.85 32.82
C GLY A 280 -19.32 -5.87 31.34
N THR A 281 -18.46 -4.94 30.94
CA THR A 281 -17.98 -4.78 29.56
C THR A 281 -16.47 -4.97 29.45
N PHE A 282 -15.98 -5.21 28.24
CA PHE A 282 -14.56 -5.21 27.89
C PHE A 282 -14.29 -4.27 26.72
N HIS A 283 -13.04 -3.84 26.58
CA HIS A 283 -12.50 -3.22 25.38
C HIS A 283 -11.14 -3.88 25.10
N ILE A 284 -11.02 -4.53 23.95
CA ILE A 284 -9.78 -5.13 23.43
C ILE A 284 -9.15 -4.14 22.44
N TRP A 285 -7.85 -3.91 22.62
CA TRP A 285 -6.94 -3.17 21.75
C TRP A 285 -5.49 -3.61 22.05
N TRP A 286 -4.48 -3.12 21.32
CA TRP A 286 -3.09 -3.60 21.39
C TRP A 286 -2.54 -3.72 22.82
N ASN A 287 -2.83 -2.75 23.70
CA ASN A 287 -2.32 -2.73 25.09
C ASN A 287 -3.26 -3.40 26.11
N GLN A 288 -4.43 -3.87 25.69
CA GLN A 288 -5.41 -4.52 26.58
C GLN A 288 -5.95 -5.79 25.96
N LYS A 289 -5.12 -6.83 26.02
CA LYS A 289 -5.47 -8.20 25.62
C LYS A 289 -6.28 -8.84 26.74
N THR A 290 -7.55 -8.45 26.87
CA THR A 290 -8.44 -9.01 27.90
C THR A 290 -8.57 -10.52 27.67
N LEU A 291 -8.15 -11.31 28.66
CA LEU A 291 -8.39 -12.76 28.69
C LEU A 291 -9.85 -13.02 29.03
N ILE A 292 -10.64 -13.49 28.07
CA ILE A 292 -12.03 -13.92 28.35
C ILE A 292 -12.03 -15.45 28.41
N SER A 293 -12.39 -16.00 29.59
CA SER A 293 -12.31 -17.44 29.87
C SER A 293 -10.91 -18.06 29.64
N GLY A 294 -9.84 -17.32 29.96
CA GLY A 294 -8.46 -17.81 29.91
C GLY A 294 -7.84 -17.89 28.51
N LYS A 295 -8.44 -17.26 27.49
CA LYS A 295 -7.88 -17.13 26.14
C LYS A 295 -7.83 -15.67 25.69
N ASN A 296 -6.74 -15.28 25.03
CA ASN A 296 -6.65 -14.00 24.35
C ASN A 296 -7.64 -13.98 23.19
N PHE A 297 -8.41 -12.91 23.07
CA PHE A 297 -9.32 -12.71 21.94
C PHE A 297 -8.60 -12.09 20.74
N LEU A 298 -7.47 -11.38 20.96
CA LEU A 298 -6.54 -10.98 19.91
C LEU A 298 -5.61 -12.16 19.62
N ASP A 299 -5.93 -12.90 18.57
CA ASP A 299 -5.13 -14.06 18.15
C ASP A 299 -3.78 -13.62 17.59
N ARG A 300 -3.76 -12.46 16.92
CA ARG A 300 -2.56 -11.80 16.41
C ARG A 300 -2.72 -10.29 16.45
N ASP A 301 -1.64 -9.66 16.91
CA ASP A 301 -1.35 -8.22 16.92
C ASP A 301 -0.19 -8.05 15.93
N ASP A 302 -0.37 -7.24 14.89
CA ASP A 302 0.67 -7.01 13.89
C ASP A 302 0.93 -5.51 13.76
N THR A 303 2.17 -5.13 14.02
CA THR A 303 2.60 -3.73 14.11
C THR A 303 3.31 -3.24 12.84
N ASP A 304 3.43 -4.08 11.80
CA ASP A 304 4.15 -3.73 10.57
C ASP A 304 3.43 -4.19 9.31
N ARG A 305 2.74 -3.25 8.65
CA ARG A 305 2.23 -3.25 7.26
C ARG A 305 1.39 -4.46 6.85
N TYR A 306 0.35 -4.22 6.07
CA TYR A 306 -0.54 -5.26 5.52
C TYR A 306 -1.35 -6.09 6.52
N GLY A 307 -0.97 -6.10 7.80
CA GLY A 307 -1.57 -6.93 8.85
C GLY A 307 -1.34 -8.42 8.60
N PRO A 308 -2.28 -9.31 8.97
CA PRO A 308 -3.57 -9.04 9.59
C PRO A 308 -3.49 -8.80 11.09
N GLU A 309 -4.52 -8.12 11.58
CA GLU A 309 -4.97 -8.29 12.95
C GLU A 309 -6.22 -9.17 12.99
N THR A 310 -6.23 -10.13 13.92
CA THR A 310 -7.34 -11.10 14.02
C THR A 310 -7.89 -11.18 15.43
N ILE A 311 -9.21 -10.99 15.54
CA ILE A 311 -9.96 -11.18 16.78
C ILE A 311 -10.91 -12.37 16.65
N THR A 312 -10.83 -13.34 17.58
CA THR A 312 -11.79 -14.45 17.68
C THR A 312 -12.62 -14.33 18.96
N ILE A 313 -13.95 -14.34 18.83
CA ILE A 313 -14.88 -14.33 19.97
C ILE A 313 -15.16 -15.78 20.37
N TYR A 314 -14.42 -16.31 21.35
CA TYR A 314 -14.51 -17.72 21.75
C TYR A 314 -15.78 -18.06 22.55
N LYS A 315 -16.34 -17.12 23.28
CA LYS A 315 -17.55 -17.29 24.09
C LYS A 315 -18.36 -16.00 24.05
N PRO A 316 -19.26 -15.83 23.07
CA PRO A 316 -20.10 -14.64 23.06
C PRO A 316 -21.02 -14.66 24.29
N ALA A 317 -20.91 -13.65 25.14
CA ALA A 317 -21.94 -13.28 26.11
C ALA A 317 -23.09 -12.54 25.41
N ALA A 318 -24.28 -12.59 25.99
CA ALA A 318 -25.46 -11.90 25.47
C ALA A 318 -25.27 -10.38 25.55
N GLY A 319 -25.53 -9.70 24.44
CA GLY A 319 -25.43 -8.25 24.32
C GLY A 319 -24.84 -7.83 22.98
N GLU A 320 -24.50 -6.55 22.88
CA GLU A 320 -23.98 -5.94 21.66
C GLU A 320 -22.45 -5.90 21.66
N TYR A 321 -21.83 -6.23 20.53
CA TYR A 321 -20.40 -6.06 20.29
C TYR A 321 -20.20 -4.97 19.25
N THR A 322 -19.21 -4.10 19.43
CA THR A 322 -18.84 -3.11 18.41
C THR A 322 -17.38 -3.27 18.03
N TYR A 323 -17.13 -3.29 16.72
CA TYR A 323 -15.78 -3.40 16.15
C TYR A 323 -15.37 -2.10 15.46
N ALA A 324 -14.13 -1.68 15.68
CA ALA A 324 -13.54 -0.52 15.04
C ALA A 324 -12.09 -0.82 14.61
N VAL A 325 -11.61 -0.05 13.64
CA VAL A 325 -10.22 -0.01 13.19
C VAL A 325 -9.66 1.36 13.52
N HIS A 326 -8.45 1.43 14.08
CA HIS A 326 -7.81 2.70 14.44
C HIS A 326 -6.42 2.78 13.80
N ASP A 327 -6.14 3.88 13.11
CA ASP A 327 -4.80 4.20 12.59
C ASP A 327 -3.90 4.65 13.73
N TYR A 328 -3.24 3.68 14.35
CA TYR A 328 -2.32 3.92 15.45
C TYR A 328 -1.14 4.78 15.03
N SER A 329 -0.58 4.52 13.84
CA SER A 329 0.53 5.30 13.27
C SER A 329 0.16 6.78 13.10
N GLY A 330 -1.09 7.06 12.73
CA GLY A 330 -1.65 8.39 12.51
C GLY A 330 -2.38 9.00 13.69
N ARG A 331 -2.47 8.35 14.86
CA ARG A 331 -3.34 8.75 15.98
C ARG A 331 -3.23 10.21 16.45
N ASN A 332 -2.05 10.82 16.34
CA ASN A 332 -1.83 12.22 16.74
C ASN A 332 -2.08 13.25 15.62
N ARG A 333 -2.59 12.80 14.48
CA ARG A 333 -2.88 13.62 13.30
C ARG A 333 -4.37 13.54 13.00
N SER A 334 -5.11 14.59 13.34
CA SER A 334 -6.55 14.67 13.09
C SER A 334 -6.87 15.00 11.64
N GLY A 335 -8.03 14.57 11.16
CA GLY A 335 -8.57 14.96 9.86
C GLY A 335 -7.78 14.41 8.68
N ARG A 336 -7.08 13.29 8.86
CA ARG A 336 -6.23 12.66 7.84
C ARG A 336 -7.01 11.72 6.93
N LEU A 337 -6.49 11.50 5.73
CA LEU A 337 -7.04 10.53 4.76
C LEU A 337 -6.27 9.20 4.74
N ASP A 338 -5.17 9.09 5.48
CA ASP A 338 -4.31 7.90 5.58
C ASP A 338 -5.14 6.60 5.77
N LEU A 339 -6.08 6.58 6.72
CA LEU A 339 -6.94 5.40 6.95
C LEU A 339 -7.85 5.10 5.75
N SER A 340 -8.52 6.11 5.17
CA SER A 340 -9.40 5.90 4.00
C SER A 340 -8.65 5.44 2.74
N MET A 341 -7.35 5.74 2.66
CA MET A 341 -6.47 5.33 1.55
C MET A 341 -5.73 4.02 1.84
N SER A 342 -5.87 3.46 3.04
CA SER A 342 -5.12 2.30 3.48
C SER A 342 -5.45 1.01 2.74
N GLY A 343 -6.58 0.96 2.04
CA GLY A 343 -7.11 -0.28 1.49
C GLY A 343 -7.58 -1.27 2.57
N ALA A 344 -7.81 -0.80 3.81
CA ALA A 344 -8.26 -1.66 4.89
C ALA A 344 -9.55 -2.41 4.56
N ARG A 345 -9.55 -3.70 4.86
CA ARG A 345 -10.64 -4.63 4.67
C ARG A 345 -10.85 -5.43 5.94
N VAL A 346 -12.12 -5.58 6.32
CA VAL A 346 -12.54 -6.36 7.49
C VAL A 346 -13.45 -7.48 7.04
N ASP A 347 -12.99 -8.73 7.23
CA ASP A 347 -13.76 -9.93 6.92
C ASP A 347 -14.25 -10.58 8.22
N VAL A 348 -15.56 -10.80 8.31
CA VAL A 348 -16.22 -11.45 9.45
C VAL A 348 -16.64 -12.86 9.08
N TYR A 349 -16.10 -13.85 9.78
CA TYR A 349 -16.37 -15.27 9.61
C TYR A 349 -17.17 -15.81 10.78
N ALA A 350 -18.11 -16.71 10.51
CA ALA A 350 -18.80 -17.52 11.51
C ALA A 350 -19.35 -18.78 10.84
N GLU A 351 -19.66 -19.82 11.62
CA GLU A 351 -20.27 -21.06 11.10
C GLU A 351 -19.48 -21.71 9.95
N GLY A 352 -18.16 -21.55 9.92
CA GLY A 352 -17.27 -22.11 8.90
C GLY A 352 -17.30 -21.39 7.55
N ARG A 353 -17.91 -20.19 7.45
CA ARG A 353 -17.98 -19.40 6.21
C ARG A 353 -17.76 -17.91 6.46
N LEU A 354 -17.44 -17.19 5.38
CA LEU A 354 -17.47 -15.73 5.37
C LEU A 354 -18.94 -15.26 5.50
N GLN A 355 -19.20 -14.39 6.46
CA GLN A 355 -20.52 -13.81 6.71
C GLN A 355 -20.64 -12.45 6.01
N GLN A 356 -19.63 -11.59 6.17
CA GLN A 356 -19.63 -10.25 5.59
C GLN A 356 -18.20 -9.72 5.42
N SER A 357 -18.02 -8.90 4.39
CA SER A 357 -16.79 -8.13 4.13
C SER A 357 -17.12 -6.64 4.16
N PHE A 358 -16.22 -5.85 4.74
CA PHE A 358 -16.29 -4.40 4.78
C PHE A 358 -15.00 -3.82 4.19
N SER A 359 -15.14 -2.77 3.40
CA SER A 359 -14.00 -1.96 2.93
C SER A 359 -14.06 -0.59 3.60
N VAL A 360 -12.88 -0.05 3.93
CA VAL A 360 -12.79 1.28 4.55
C VAL A 360 -13.50 2.33 3.67
N PRO A 361 -14.28 3.26 4.27
CA PRO A 361 -14.95 4.30 3.51
C PRO A 361 -13.94 5.21 2.78
N ALA A 362 -13.98 5.21 1.45
CA ALA A 362 -13.07 6.00 0.64
C ALA A 362 -13.31 7.51 0.80
N GLY A 363 -12.23 8.30 0.82
CA GLY A 363 -12.28 9.77 0.81
C GLY A 363 -12.79 10.42 2.10
N GLN A 364 -13.01 9.66 3.17
CA GLN A 364 -13.46 10.20 4.46
C GLN A 364 -12.27 10.47 5.38
N ARG A 365 -12.26 11.65 5.99
CA ARG A 365 -11.25 12.04 6.97
C ARG A 365 -11.55 11.41 8.33
N GLY A 366 -10.50 11.01 9.02
CA GLY A 366 -10.57 10.41 10.35
C GLY A 366 -9.50 9.34 10.52
N ASN A 367 -9.08 9.11 11.75
CA ASN A 367 -8.12 8.05 12.10
C ASN A 367 -8.80 6.82 12.75
N VAL A 368 -10.12 6.84 12.98
CA VAL A 368 -10.90 5.68 13.42
C VAL A 368 -12.02 5.39 12.44
N TRP A 369 -12.19 4.11 12.12
CA TRP A 369 -13.31 3.56 11.39
C TRP A 369 -14.13 2.61 12.29
N LYS A 370 -15.31 3.05 12.73
CA LYS A 370 -16.29 2.18 13.39
C LYS A 370 -17.01 1.36 12.32
N VAL A 371 -16.70 0.07 12.26
CA VAL A 371 -17.02 -0.78 11.10
C VAL A 371 -18.44 -1.31 11.18
N PHE A 372 -18.72 -2.10 12.22
CA PHE A 372 -19.99 -2.79 12.42
C PHE A 372 -20.22 -3.05 13.90
N LYS A 373 -21.44 -3.47 14.21
CA LYS A 373 -21.79 -4.12 15.46
C LYS A 373 -22.40 -5.50 15.24
N ILE A 374 -22.27 -6.38 16.23
CA ILE A 374 -23.04 -7.62 16.33
C ILE A 374 -24.12 -7.37 17.36
N ASP A 375 -25.39 -7.41 16.94
CA ASP A 375 -26.52 -7.16 17.83
C ASP A 375 -26.82 -8.37 18.75
N ALA A 376 -27.78 -8.20 19.67
CA ALA A 376 -28.17 -9.27 20.60
C ALA A 376 -28.71 -10.54 19.91
N ASN A 377 -29.12 -10.45 18.65
CA ASN A 377 -29.57 -11.58 17.83
C ASN A 377 -28.43 -12.14 16.94
N GLN A 378 -27.18 -11.76 17.22
CA GLN A 378 -25.98 -12.15 16.48
C GLN A 378 -25.97 -11.69 15.00
N ARG A 379 -26.74 -10.65 14.67
CA ARG A 379 -26.73 -10.07 13.32
C ARG A 379 -25.62 -9.04 13.22
N ILE A 380 -24.87 -9.10 12.12
CA ILE A 380 -23.86 -8.09 11.78
C ILE A 380 -24.58 -6.88 11.19
N VAL A 381 -24.50 -5.74 11.85
CA VAL A 381 -25.11 -4.47 11.44
C VAL A 381 -23.99 -3.49 11.08
N PRO A 382 -23.89 -3.06 9.81
CA PRO A 382 -22.93 -2.04 9.38
C PRO A 382 -23.10 -0.73 10.16
N LEU A 383 -21.98 -0.09 10.50
CA LEU A 383 -21.95 1.26 11.09
C LEU A 383 -21.28 2.25 10.12
N ASN A 384 -20.09 1.91 9.61
CA ASN A 384 -19.30 2.72 8.66
C ASN A 384 -19.18 4.20 9.02
N GLN A 385 -18.70 4.48 10.23
CA GLN A 385 -18.50 5.85 10.73
C GLN A 385 -17.02 6.15 10.88
N MET A 386 -16.58 7.30 10.36
CA MET A 386 -15.22 7.81 10.48
C MET A 386 -15.18 8.98 11.48
N TYR A 387 -14.17 9.02 12.33
CA TYR A 387 -13.90 10.14 13.26
C TYR A 387 -12.44 10.12 13.72
N ASP A 388 -12.05 11.11 14.52
CA ASP A 388 -10.71 11.21 15.09
C ASP A 388 -10.71 10.85 16.59
N GLU A 389 -9.73 10.05 17.01
CA GLU A 389 -9.40 9.78 18.41
C GLU A 389 -7.88 9.60 18.53
N ASN A 390 -7.24 10.19 19.54
CA ASN A 390 -5.79 10.09 19.71
C ASN A 390 -5.36 9.10 20.80
N VAL A 391 -6.31 8.66 21.63
CA VAL A 391 -6.10 7.69 22.71
C VAL A 391 -6.83 6.39 22.37
N SER A 392 -6.07 5.32 22.07
CA SER A 392 -6.64 4.00 21.71
C SER A 392 -7.67 3.47 22.71
N SER A 393 -7.51 3.75 24.02
CA SER A 393 -8.49 3.33 25.05
C SER A 393 -9.80 4.12 25.03
N ARG A 394 -9.94 5.17 24.22
CA ARG A 394 -11.14 6.00 24.07
C ARG A 394 -11.90 5.78 22.76
N VAL A 395 -11.44 4.86 21.91
CA VAL A 395 -12.08 4.49 20.63
C VAL A 395 -13.57 4.07 20.74
N PHE A 396 -14.10 3.84 21.94
CA PHE A 396 -15.54 3.57 22.11
C PHE A 396 -16.25 4.53 23.07
N HIS A 397 -15.60 5.62 23.50
CA HIS A 397 -16.07 6.50 24.57
C HIS A 397 -16.53 7.87 24.07
#